data_AF-A0A661ZZ09-F1
#
_entry.id   AF-A0A661ZZ09-F1
#
_cell.length_a   1.000
_cell.length_b   1.000
_cell.length_c   1.000
_cell.angle_alpha   90.00
_cell.angle_beta   90.00
_cell.angle_gamma   90.00
#
_symmetry.space_group_name_H-M   'P 1'
#
loop_
_entity.id
_entity.type
_entity.pdbx_description
1 polymer ?
#
loop_
_entity_poly.entity_id
_entity_poly.type
_entity_poly.pdbx_seq_one_letter_code
_entity_poly.pdbx_strand_id
1 'polypeptide(L)'
;MSKKIKDQQKISCDKLTSSVLNKFEITELNPMQEETSKTIRMKPDVVLLSLTGTGKTLSFLLPLIETLDMNCTEIQILILVPSRKLAQQIKQVSRKIGSGFKLNAVYGGRAGSLDKIDLTRKIH
;
A
#
# COMPACT_ATOMS: atom_id res chain seq x y z
N MET A 1 23.15 11.47 -12.04
CA MET A 1 21.81 11.80 -11.52
C MET A 1 21.15 10.66 -10.71
N SER A 2 21.50 9.37 -10.91
CA SER A 2 20.82 8.24 -10.22
C SER A 2 21.15 8.01 -8.73
N LYS A 3 22.24 8.55 -8.17
CA LYS A 3 22.60 8.33 -6.75
C LYS A 3 21.66 9.07 -5.78
N LYS A 4 21.36 10.35 -6.07
CA LYS A 4 20.49 11.21 -5.23
C LYS A 4 19.06 10.66 -5.07
N ILE A 5 18.50 10.07 -6.15
CA ILE A 5 17.14 9.53 -6.16
C ILE A 5 17.05 8.26 -5.28
N LYS A 6 18.06 7.39 -5.33
CA LYS A 6 18.13 6.17 -4.50
C LYS A 6 18.28 6.49 -3.01
N ASP A 7 19.08 7.51 -2.67
CA ASP A 7 19.28 7.91 -1.28
C ASP A 7 18.02 8.58 -0.69
N GLN A 8 17.30 9.40 -1.48
CA GLN A 8 16.03 9.99 -1.05
C GLN A 8 14.89 8.97 -0.92
N GLN A 9 14.81 7.97 -1.82
CA GLN A 9 13.86 6.86 -1.68
C GLN A 9 14.16 6.00 -0.45
N LYS A 10 15.44 5.72 -0.16
CA LYS A 10 15.84 4.91 0.99
C LYS A 10 15.49 5.59 2.32
N ILE A 11 15.77 6.90 2.46
CA ILE A 11 15.44 7.68 3.65
C ILE A 11 13.91 7.80 3.86
N SER A 12 13.13 7.86 2.77
CA SER A 12 11.66 7.90 2.84
C SER A 12 11.07 6.54 3.25
N CYS A 13 11.67 5.45 2.76
CA CYS A 13 11.26 4.07 3.02
C CYS A 13 11.44 3.68 4.51
N ASP A 14 12.57 4.05 5.11
CA ASP A 14 12.86 3.77 6.52
C ASP A 14 11.93 4.56 7.48
N LYS A 15 11.55 5.79 7.10
CA LYS A 15 10.60 6.62 7.86
C LYS A 15 9.17 6.07 7.80
N LEU A 16 8.72 5.60 6.64
CA LEU A 16 7.38 5.02 6.51
C LEU A 16 7.28 3.71 7.30
N THR A 17 8.28 2.84 7.18
CA THR A 17 8.30 1.55 7.89
C THR A 17 8.27 1.73 9.41
N SER A 18 9.10 2.61 9.98
CA SER A 18 9.09 2.91 11.42
C SER A 18 7.76 3.49 11.91
N SER A 19 7.13 4.38 11.12
CA SER A 19 5.80 4.90 11.43
C SER A 19 4.74 3.80 11.43
N VAL A 20 4.81 2.87 10.47
CA VAL A 20 3.90 1.74 10.35
C VAL A 20 4.05 0.77 11.52
N LEU A 21 5.28 0.40 11.89
CA LEU A 21 5.52 -0.49 13.05
C LEU A 21 4.83 0.04 14.32
N ASN A 22 5.01 1.34 14.60
CA ASN A 22 4.40 1.98 15.75
C ASN A 22 2.86 1.98 15.67
N LYS A 23 2.27 2.34 14.52
CA LYS A 23 0.82 2.35 14.34
C LYS A 23 0.20 0.96 14.49
N PHE A 24 0.89 -0.08 14.06
CA PHE A 24 0.43 -1.47 14.12
C PHE A 24 0.82 -2.17 15.43
N GLU A 25 1.49 -1.48 16.35
CA GLU A 25 1.92 -2.01 17.66
C GLU A 25 2.77 -3.28 17.50
N ILE A 26 3.63 -3.30 16.47
CA ILE A 26 4.57 -4.38 16.20
C ILE A 26 6.00 -3.85 16.29
N THR A 27 6.91 -4.66 16.85
CA THR A 27 8.31 -4.28 17.03
C THR A 27 9.10 -4.39 15.74
N GLU A 28 8.78 -5.39 14.93
CA GLU A 28 9.44 -5.69 13.66
C GLU A 28 8.47 -6.39 12.71
N LEU A 29 8.85 -6.45 11.43
CA LEU A 29 8.13 -7.24 10.44
C LEU A 29 8.47 -8.71 10.66
N ASN A 30 7.50 -9.60 10.47
CA ASN A 30 7.78 -11.04 10.53
C ASN A 30 8.57 -11.50 9.28
N PRO A 31 9.22 -12.69 9.32
CA PRO A 31 10.05 -13.16 8.20
C PRO A 31 9.33 -13.22 6.84
N MET A 32 8.03 -13.55 6.84
CA MET A 32 7.22 -13.56 5.61
C MET A 32 7.02 -12.14 5.06
N GLN A 33 6.77 -11.15 5.92
CA GLN A 33 6.62 -9.75 5.52
C GLN A 33 7.91 -9.16 4.97
N GLU A 34 9.06 -9.48 5.58
CA GLU A 34 10.38 -9.05 5.10
C GLU A 34 10.69 -9.65 3.72
N GLU A 35 10.54 -10.97 3.56
CA GLU A 35 10.80 -11.64 2.29
C GLU A 35 9.82 -11.20 1.19
N THR A 36 8.55 -10.97 1.54
CA THR A 36 7.57 -10.38 0.60
C THR A 36 8.03 -9.00 0.14
N SER A 37 8.43 -8.14 1.08
CA SER A 37 8.86 -6.77 0.78
C SER A 37 10.08 -6.75 -0.13
N LYS A 38 11.08 -7.59 0.16
CA LYS A 38 12.27 -7.77 -0.67
C LYS A 38 11.91 -8.27 -2.07
N THR A 39 11.03 -9.27 -2.16
CA THR A 39 10.65 -9.88 -3.44
C THR A 39 9.89 -8.91 -4.33
N ILE A 40 8.92 -8.17 -3.78
CA ILE A 40 8.14 -7.16 -4.52
C ILE A 40 9.04 -6.05 -5.07
N ARG A 41 10.08 -5.64 -4.34
CA ARG A 41 11.03 -4.61 -4.82
C ARG A 41 11.97 -5.09 -5.94
N MET A 42 12.17 -6.40 -6.08
CA MET A 42 13.14 -6.99 -7.00
C MET A 42 12.51 -7.62 -8.24
N LYS A 43 11.27 -8.11 -8.13
CA LYS A 43 10.62 -8.89 -9.19
C LYS A 43 9.36 -8.19 -9.68
N PRO A 44 9.08 -8.24 -10.99
CA PRO A 44 7.86 -7.66 -11.55
C PRO A 44 6.60 -8.41 -11.11
N ASP A 45 6.69 -9.74 -10.98
CA ASP A 45 5.57 -10.61 -10.65
C ASP A 45 5.88 -11.43 -9.39
N VAL A 46 4.94 -11.45 -8.45
CA VAL A 46 5.09 -12.12 -7.16
C VAL A 46 3.82 -12.88 -6.80
N VAL A 47 3.98 -14.15 -6.43
CA VAL A 47 2.92 -14.97 -5.84
C VAL A 47 3.20 -15.12 -4.35
N LEU A 48 2.30 -14.58 -3.52
CA LEU A 48 2.43 -14.64 -2.06
C LEU A 48 1.54 -15.74 -1.47
N LEU A 49 2.17 -16.79 -0.92
CA LEU A 49 1.51 -17.88 -0.19
C LEU A 49 1.87 -17.81 1.30
N SER A 50 0.86 -17.89 2.17
CA SER A 50 1.03 -17.91 3.63
C SER A 50 -0.31 -18.26 4.31
N LEU A 51 -0.30 -18.52 5.60
CA LEU A 51 -1.51 -18.84 6.37
C LEU A 51 -2.36 -17.59 6.65
N THR A 52 -3.65 -17.79 6.91
CA THR A 52 -4.56 -16.72 7.37
C THR A 52 -4.06 -16.13 8.70
N GLY A 53 -4.22 -14.82 8.89
CA GLY A 53 -3.80 -14.15 10.13
C GLY A 53 -2.32 -13.77 10.23
N THR A 54 -1.49 -14.12 9.23
CA THR A 54 -0.03 -13.83 9.23
C THR A 54 0.34 -12.41 8.77
N GLY A 55 -0.64 -11.53 8.56
CA GLY A 55 -0.40 -10.14 8.14
C GLY A 55 -0.10 -9.95 6.66
N LYS A 56 -0.60 -10.83 5.78
CA LYS A 56 -0.50 -10.73 4.30
C LYS A 56 -0.83 -9.35 3.74
N THR A 57 -1.87 -8.72 4.29
CA THR A 57 -2.32 -7.42 3.79
C THR A 57 -1.24 -6.35 3.97
N LEU A 58 -0.60 -6.34 5.14
CA LEU A 58 0.51 -5.43 5.39
C LEU A 58 1.73 -5.80 4.53
N SER A 59 2.00 -7.10 4.34
CA SER A 59 3.19 -7.57 3.62
C SER A 59 3.23 -7.13 2.15
N PHE A 60 2.08 -7.07 1.46
CA PHE A 60 2.05 -6.53 0.10
C PHE A 60 1.83 -5.02 0.05
N LEU A 61 1.05 -4.44 0.98
CA LEU A 61 0.74 -3.01 0.93
C LEU A 61 1.95 -2.13 1.21
N LEU A 62 2.73 -2.46 2.24
CA LEU A 62 3.88 -1.65 2.64
C LEU A 62 4.89 -1.44 1.49
N PRO A 63 5.44 -2.50 0.85
CA PRO A 63 6.38 -2.32 -0.24
C PRO A 63 5.76 -1.69 -1.49
N LEU A 64 4.48 -1.92 -1.78
CA LEU A 64 3.82 -1.28 -2.93
C LEU A 64 3.61 0.22 -2.72
N ILE A 65 3.27 0.65 -1.50
CA ILE A 65 3.10 2.07 -1.20
C ILE A 65 4.44 2.81 -1.30
N GLU A 66 5.54 2.16 -0.95
CA GLU A 66 6.89 2.75 -1.04
C GLU A 66 7.38 2.96 -2.47
N THR A 67 6.80 2.25 -3.45
CA THR A 67 7.15 2.43 -4.86
C THR A 67 6.34 3.53 -5.55
N LEU A 68 5.35 4.11 -4.86
CA LEU A 68 4.52 5.19 -5.40
C LEU A 68 5.30 6.49 -5.59
N ASP A 69 5.05 7.16 -6.72
CA ASP A 69 5.56 8.50 -6.99
C ASP A 69 4.56 9.56 -6.53
N MET A 70 4.99 10.44 -5.62
CA MET A 70 4.20 11.55 -5.08
C MET A 70 3.86 12.61 -6.15
N ASN A 71 4.65 12.68 -7.23
CA ASN A 71 4.43 13.65 -8.31
C ASN A 71 3.44 13.13 -9.36
N CYS A 72 3.10 11.84 -9.33
CA CYS A 72 2.18 11.23 -10.28
C CYS A 72 0.74 11.36 -9.80
N THR A 73 -0.08 12.07 -10.59
CA THR A 73 -1.50 12.31 -10.28
C THR A 73 -2.44 11.21 -10.78
N GLU A 74 -1.91 10.20 -11.45
CA GLU A 74 -2.67 9.07 -12.00
C GLU A 74 -2.82 7.93 -10.99
N ILE A 75 -3.69 6.96 -11.30
CA ILE A 75 -3.84 5.74 -10.50
C ILE A 75 -2.60 4.87 -10.71
N GLN A 76 -1.85 4.62 -9.63
CA GLN A 76 -0.60 3.85 -9.66
C GLN A 76 -0.76 2.41 -9.14
N ILE A 77 -1.80 2.13 -8.35
CA ILE A 77 -2.07 0.80 -7.78
C ILE A 77 -3.56 0.46 -7.94
N LEU A 78 -3.83 -0.76 -8.44
CA LEU A 78 -5.16 -1.36 -8.46
C LEU A 78 -5.14 -2.67 -7.66
N ILE A 79 -5.97 -2.75 -6.62
CA ILE A 79 -6.15 -3.97 -5.82
C ILE A 79 -7.54 -4.54 -6.12
N LEU A 80 -7.57 -5.73 -6.70
CA LEU A 80 -8.81 -6.46 -6.99
C LEU A 80 -9.09 -7.46 -5.89
N VAL A 81 -10.35 -7.49 -5.43
CA VAL A 81 -10.79 -8.40 -4.36
C VAL A 81 -12.20 -8.94 -4.62
N PRO A 82 -12.50 -10.17 -4.16
CA PRO A 82 -13.78 -10.82 -4.45
C PRO A 82 -14.97 -10.28 -3.65
N SER A 83 -14.76 -9.49 -2.58
CA SER A 83 -15.86 -9.06 -1.71
C SER A 83 -15.72 -7.64 -1.18
N ARG A 84 -16.88 -7.02 -0.88
CA ARG A 84 -16.96 -5.68 -0.26
C ARG A 84 -16.27 -5.65 1.09
N LYS A 85 -16.46 -6.68 1.91
CA LYS A 85 -15.86 -6.81 3.24
C LYS A 85 -14.33 -6.78 3.15
N LEU A 86 -13.77 -7.52 2.19
CA LEU A 86 -12.32 -7.54 2.01
C LEU A 86 -11.78 -6.20 1.49
N ALA A 87 -12.49 -5.54 0.56
CA ALA A 87 -12.13 -4.19 0.11
C ALA A 87 -12.08 -3.19 1.27
N GLN A 88 -13.07 -3.25 2.17
CA GLN A 88 -13.12 -2.39 3.36
C GLN A 88 -11.99 -2.69 4.34
N GLN A 89 -11.66 -3.96 4.56
CA GLN A 89 -10.54 -4.35 5.43
C GLN A 89 -9.20 -3.83 4.88
N ILE A 90 -8.94 -4.02 3.59
CA ILE A 90 -7.72 -3.50 2.94
C ILE A 90 -7.67 -1.97 3.01
N LYS A 91 -8.81 -1.30 2.79
CA LYS A 91 -8.92 0.16 2.92
C LYS A 91 -8.57 0.64 4.33
N GLN A 92 -9.03 -0.05 5.37
CA GLN A 92 -8.70 0.27 6.76
C GLN A 92 -7.20 0.12 7.04
N VAL A 93 -6.59 -0.99 6.62
CA VAL A 93 -5.14 -1.21 6.77
C VAL A 93 -4.35 -0.13 6.02
N SER A 94 -4.73 0.17 4.78
CA SER A 94 -4.08 1.21 3.96
C SER A 94 -4.18 2.60 4.59
N ARG A 95 -5.33 2.95 5.16
CA ARG A 95 -5.50 4.21 5.91
C ARG A 95 -4.66 4.22 7.19
N LYS A 96 -4.58 3.09 7.90
CA LYS A 96 -3.78 2.94 9.11
C LYS A 96 -2.28 3.08 8.82
N ILE A 97 -1.80 2.61 7.68
CA ILE A 97 -0.43 2.89 7.21
C ILE A 97 -0.19 4.41 7.12
N GLY A 98 -1.17 5.15 6.59
CA GLY A 98 -1.17 6.62 6.60
C GLY A 98 -0.05 7.20 5.75
N SER A 99 0.01 6.77 4.49
CA SER A 99 1.09 7.10 3.55
C SER A 99 0.96 8.48 2.90
N GLY A 100 -0.14 9.20 3.13
CA GLY A 100 -0.45 10.47 2.47
C GLY A 100 -1.03 10.32 1.06
N PHE A 101 -0.96 9.13 0.46
CA PHE A 101 -1.56 8.87 -0.85
C PHE A 101 -3.09 8.79 -0.78
N LYS A 102 -3.72 9.28 -1.84
CA LYS A 102 -5.15 9.17 -2.03
C LYS A 102 -5.56 7.71 -2.23
N LEU A 103 -6.57 7.27 -1.49
CA LEU A 103 -7.09 5.92 -1.52
C LEU A 103 -8.60 5.93 -1.74
N ASN A 104 -9.05 5.23 -2.79
CA ASN A 104 -10.47 4.97 -3.02
C ASN A 104 -10.76 3.47 -3.09
N ALA A 105 -11.93 3.05 -2.60
CA ALA A 105 -12.38 1.66 -2.70
C ALA A 105 -13.77 1.66 -3.32
N VAL A 106 -13.90 0.97 -4.45
CA VAL A 106 -15.10 0.92 -5.28
C VAL A 106 -15.73 -0.45 -5.17
N TYR A 107 -17.03 -0.49 -4.86
CA TYR A 107 -17.81 -1.71 -4.81
C TYR A 107 -19.29 -1.40 -4.98
N GLY A 108 -20.08 -2.37 -5.44
CA GLY A 108 -21.51 -2.17 -5.69
C GLY A 108 -22.30 -1.70 -4.46
N GLY A 109 -23.43 -1.03 -4.70
CA GLY A 109 -24.28 -0.46 -3.64
C GLY A 109 -24.09 1.04 -3.39
N ARG A 110 -23.13 1.67 -4.08
CA ARG A 110 -22.97 3.13 -4.17
C ARG A 110 -23.13 3.56 -5.63
N ALA A 111 -23.67 4.76 -5.88
CA ALA A 111 -23.77 5.29 -7.23
C ALA A 111 -22.36 5.50 -7.81
N GLY A 112 -22.07 4.89 -8.97
CA GLY A 112 -20.74 4.97 -9.59
C GLY A 112 -20.32 6.39 -9.99
N SER A 113 -21.26 7.32 -10.14
CA SER A 113 -20.98 8.75 -10.32
C SER A 113 -20.21 9.35 -9.15
N LEU A 114 -20.49 8.92 -7.92
CA LEU A 114 -19.79 9.39 -6.72
C LEU A 114 -18.34 8.89 -6.69
N ASP A 115 -18.11 7.64 -7.08
CA ASP A 115 -16.75 7.08 -7.13
C ASP A 115 -15.91 7.74 -8.22
N LYS A 116 -16.51 8.10 -9.37
CA LYS A 116 -15.84 8.89 -10.41
C LYS A 116 -15.39 10.25 -9.88
N ILE A 117 -16.25 10.96 -9.17
CA ILE A 117 -15.92 12.26 -8.54
C ILE A 117 -14.79 12.10 -7.52
N ASP A 118 -14.89 11.05 -6.69
CA ASP A 118 -13.87 10.76 -5.69
C ASP A 118 -12.52 10.40 -6.32
N LEU A 119 -12.47 9.87 -7.55
CA LEU A 119 -11.23 9.61 -8.28
C LEU A 119 -10.66 10.86 -8.95
N THR A 120 -11.48 11.71 -9.57
CA THR A 120 -11.02 12.89 -10.32
C THR A 120 -10.67 14.10 -9.46
N ARG A 121 -11.15 14.19 -8.21
CA ARG A 121 -10.78 15.29 -7.29
C ARG A 121 -9.30 15.25 -6.92
N LYS A 122 -8.50 16.22 -7.39
CA LYS A 122 -7.15 16.45 -6.86
C LYS A 122 -7.28 16.94 -5.41
N ILE A 123 -6.66 16.24 -4.47
CA ILE A 123 -6.50 16.68 -3.09
C ILE A 123 -4.99 16.82 -2.92
N HIS A 124 -4.54 18.06 -2.68
CA HIS A 124 -3.21 18.34 -2.16
C HIS A 124 -3.09 17.79 -0.74
#